data_AF-A0A844FR43-F1
#
_entry.id   AF-A0A844FR43-F1
#
_cell.length_a   1.000
_cell.length_b   1.000
_cell.length_c   1.000
_cell.angle_alpha   90.00
_cell.angle_beta   90.00
_cell.angle_gamma   90.00
#
_symmetry.space_group_name_H-M   'P 1'
#
loop_
_entity.id
_entity.type
_entity.pdbx_description
1 polymer ?
#
loop_
_entity_poly.entity_id
_entity_poly.type
_entity_poly.pdbx_seq_one_letter_code
_entity_poly.pdbx_strand_id
1 'polypeptide(L)'
;MNDDLSMIYDILNEIALYLKDDTDNPVSMSLVLHNYGIHDGVAKGKVILAAAKVLNSAENTADLTLMDFQRAFNAEVSNKFSIEPGEGQDVLYILKWLSLHQMPDLYPIVMNLAD
;
A
#
# COMPACT_ATOMS: atom_id res chain seq x y z
N MET A 1 4.44 0.72 26.17
CA MET A 1 5.16 -0.11 25.18
C MET A 1 6.57 -0.25 25.73
N ASN A 2 7.13 -1.46 25.81
CA ASN A 2 8.48 -1.65 26.37
C ASN A 2 9.51 -1.00 25.43
N ASP A 3 10.45 -0.22 25.97
CA ASP A 3 11.47 0.53 25.20
C ASP A 3 12.30 -0.37 24.26
N ASP A 4 12.48 -1.64 24.63
CA ASP A 4 13.19 -2.62 23.79
C ASP A 4 12.45 -2.96 22.49
N LEU A 5 11.10 -2.95 22.52
CA LEU A 5 10.30 -3.21 21.32
C LEU A 5 10.37 -2.03 20.36
N SER A 6 10.30 -0.78 20.84
CA SER A 6 10.39 0.38 19.95
C SER A 6 11.75 0.45 19.25
N MET A 7 12.84 0.13 19.96
CA MET A 7 14.18 0.08 19.36
C MET A 7 14.27 -0.97 18.23
N ILE A 8 13.65 -2.14 18.40
CA ILE A 8 13.61 -3.16 17.34
C ILE A 8 12.80 -2.68 16.13
N TYR A 9 11.69 -1.98 16.35
CA TYR A 9 10.89 -1.38 15.27
C TYR A 9 11.67 -0.32 14.48
N ASP A 10 12.40 0.55 15.16
CA ASP A 10 13.19 1.60 14.52
C ASP A 10 14.31 1.00 13.65
N ILE A 11 14.97 -0.07 14.13
CA ILE A 11 15.98 -0.79 13.36
C ILE A 11 15.38 -1.47 12.12
N LEU A 12 14.21 -2.10 12.26
CA LEU A 12 13.51 -2.71 11.11
C LEU A 12 13.08 -1.66 10.07
N ASN A 13 12.62 -0.49 10.53
CA ASN A 13 12.32 0.65 9.67
C ASN A 13 13.56 1.12 8.90
N GLU A 14 14.69 1.32 9.59
CA GLU A 14 15.95 1.70 8.95
C GLU A 14 16.39 0.66 7.90
N ILE A 15 16.39 -0.63 8.25
CA ILE A 15 16.79 -1.70 7.33
C ILE A 15 15.88 -1.71 6.10
N ALA A 16 14.58 -1.57 6.27
CA ALA A 16 13.63 -1.52 5.16
C ALA A 16 13.85 -0.30 4.26
N LEU A 17 14.17 0.87 4.83
CA LEU A 17 14.50 2.08 4.06
C LEU A 17 15.80 1.94 3.26
N TYR A 18 16.77 1.18 3.77
CA TYR A 18 18.03 0.90 3.08
C TYR A 18 17.94 -0.22 2.04
N LEU A 19 16.97 -1.13 2.18
CA LEU A 19 16.68 -2.17 1.20
C LEU A 19 15.82 -1.56 0.08
N LYS A 20 16.33 -1.62 -1.16
CA LYS A 20 15.54 -1.20 -2.30
C LYS A 20 14.41 -2.20 -2.54
N ASP A 21 13.19 -1.69 -2.71
CA ASP A 21 12.11 -2.48 -3.26
C ASP A 21 12.50 -2.96 -4.66
N ASP A 22 12.37 -4.27 -4.88
CA ASP A 22 12.47 -4.89 -6.19
C ASP A 22 11.18 -5.68 -6.51
N THR A 23 11.14 -6.28 -7.70
CA THR A 23 9.96 -7.01 -8.20
C THR A 23 9.58 -8.20 -7.30
N ASP A 24 10.57 -8.83 -6.67
CA ASP A 24 10.40 -10.03 -5.85
C ASP A 24 10.31 -9.72 -4.35
N ASN A 25 10.85 -8.56 -3.92
CA ASN A 25 11.00 -8.19 -2.52
C ASN A 25 10.56 -6.74 -2.23
N PRO A 26 9.26 -6.52 -1.94
CA PRO A 26 8.74 -5.22 -1.54
C PRO A 26 8.92 -5.02 -0.04
N VAL A 27 10.15 -4.79 0.38
CA VAL A 27 10.52 -4.67 1.80
C VAL A 27 9.75 -3.52 2.45
N SER A 28 9.62 -2.41 1.75
CA SER A 28 8.90 -1.22 2.22
C SER A 28 7.39 -1.45 2.29
N MET A 29 6.79 -2.17 1.34
CA MET A 29 5.37 -2.54 1.44
C MET A 29 5.12 -3.49 2.61
N SER A 30 6.03 -4.45 2.82
CA SER A 30 5.94 -5.41 3.92
C SER A 30 6.02 -4.68 5.25
N LEU A 31 6.88 -3.65 5.35
CA LEU A 31 6.97 -2.77 6.50
C LEU A 31 5.71 -1.91 6.70
N VAL A 32 5.17 -1.31 5.63
CA VAL A 32 3.91 -0.54 5.68
C VAL A 32 2.78 -1.43 6.21
N LEU A 33 2.61 -2.62 5.65
CA LEU A 33 1.60 -3.59 6.12
C LEU A 33 1.84 -3.99 7.58
N HIS A 34 3.11 -4.22 7.96
CA HIS A 34 3.49 -4.52 9.34
C HIS A 34 3.13 -3.38 10.31
N ASN A 35 3.34 -2.12 9.94
CA ASN A 35 2.97 -0.95 10.73
C ASN A 35 1.45 -0.85 10.93
N TYR A 36 0.67 -1.36 9.97
CA TYR A 36 -0.78 -1.53 10.12
C TYR A 36 -1.17 -2.77 10.93
N GLY A 37 -0.22 -3.51 11.51
CA GLY A 37 -0.44 -4.73 12.28
C GLY A 37 -0.85 -5.92 11.41
N ILE A 38 -0.54 -5.88 10.11
CA ILE A 38 -0.81 -6.95 9.17
C ILE A 38 0.44 -7.82 9.08
N HIS A 39 0.37 -8.99 9.70
CA HIS A 39 1.47 -9.96 9.75
C HIS A 39 1.21 -11.20 8.88
N ASP A 40 0.13 -11.16 8.08
CA ASP A 40 -0.37 -12.28 7.29
C ASP A 40 0.39 -12.41 5.97
N GLY A 41 0.94 -13.59 5.68
CA GLY A 41 1.65 -13.89 4.44
C GLY A 41 0.80 -13.72 3.17
N VAL A 42 -0.54 -13.69 3.29
CA VAL A 42 -1.44 -13.42 2.15
C VAL A 42 -1.81 -11.94 1.97
N ALA A 43 -1.31 -11.03 2.82
CA ALA A 43 -1.64 -9.60 2.75
C ALA A 43 -1.31 -8.96 1.40
N LYS A 44 -0.18 -9.31 0.78
CA LYS A 44 0.18 -8.88 -0.58
C LYS A 44 -0.90 -9.28 -1.59
N GLY A 45 -1.40 -10.51 -1.53
CA GLY A 45 -2.48 -10.98 -2.39
C GLY A 45 -3.79 -10.20 -2.18
N LYS A 46 -4.13 -9.91 -0.92
CA LYS A 46 -5.32 -9.10 -0.57
C LYS A 46 -5.23 -7.68 -1.13
N VAL A 47 -4.06 -7.05 -1.01
CA VAL A 47 -3.78 -5.72 -1.58
C VAL A 47 -3.94 -5.70 -3.10
N ILE A 48 -3.37 -6.69 -3.80
CA ILE A 48 -3.51 -6.82 -5.26
C ILE A 48 -4.97 -7.00 -5.66
N LEU A 49 -5.69 -7.90 -4.97
CA LEU A 49 -7.11 -8.15 -5.24
C LEU A 49 -7.97 -6.91 -4.99
N ALA A 50 -7.70 -6.16 -3.92
CA ALA A 50 -8.42 -4.93 -3.60
C ALA A 50 -8.20 -3.85 -4.68
N ALA A 51 -6.95 -3.66 -5.13
CA ALA A 51 -6.66 -2.71 -6.20
C ALA A 51 -7.33 -3.13 -7.53
N ALA A 52 -7.32 -4.42 -7.86
CA ALA A 52 -7.98 -4.95 -9.06
C ALA A 52 -9.51 -4.77 -9.00
N LYS A 53 -10.13 -4.94 -7.82
CA LYS A 53 -11.56 -4.70 -7.62
C LYS A 53 -11.93 -3.25 -7.93
N VAL A 54 -11.15 -2.28 -7.41
CA VAL A 54 -11.37 -0.84 -7.67
C VAL A 54 -11.32 -0.56 -9.17
N LEU A 55 -10.26 -1.03 -9.85
CA LEU A 55 -10.10 -0.83 -11.29
C LEU A 55 -11.25 -1.40 -12.11
N ASN A 56 -11.64 -2.64 -11.84
CA ASN A 56 -12.67 -3.33 -12.59
C ASN A 56 -14.08 -2.79 -12.31
N SER A 57 -14.25 -2.03 -11.22
CA SER A 57 -15.51 -1.41 -10.84
C SER A 57 -15.70 0.00 -11.44
N ALA A 58 -14.64 0.62 -11.93
CA ALA A 58 -14.69 1.96 -12.48
C ALA A 58 -15.22 1.95 -13.91
N GLU A 59 -16.30 2.69 -14.18
CA GLU A 59 -16.76 2.95 -15.55
C GLU A 59 -15.75 3.81 -16.32
N ASN A 60 -15.09 4.73 -15.63
CA ASN A 60 -14.01 5.56 -16.13
C ASN A 60 -12.88 5.62 -15.10
N THR A 61 -11.71 5.08 -15.46
CA THR A 61 -10.56 5.02 -14.55
C THR A 61 -9.93 6.39 -14.28
N ALA A 62 -10.24 7.42 -15.09
CA ALA A 62 -9.77 8.78 -14.87
C ALA A 62 -10.45 9.47 -13.67
N ASP A 63 -11.61 8.97 -13.24
CA ASP A 63 -12.36 9.53 -12.11
C ASP A 63 -12.00 8.88 -10.76
N LEU A 64 -11.12 7.86 -10.79
CA LEU A 64 -10.67 7.17 -9.58
C LEU A 64 -9.86 8.12 -8.71
N THR A 65 -10.13 8.07 -7.41
CA THR A 65 -9.46 8.86 -6.38
C THR A 65 -8.64 7.96 -5.45
N LEU A 66 -7.69 8.54 -4.72
CA LEU A 66 -6.93 7.81 -3.72
C LEU A 66 -7.85 7.21 -2.63
N MET A 67 -8.96 7.89 -2.34
CA MET A 67 -9.95 7.46 -1.37
C MET A 67 -10.66 6.15 -1.76
N ASP A 68 -10.83 5.89 -3.06
CA ASP A 68 -11.42 4.63 -3.52
C ASP A 68 -10.52 3.44 -3.16
N PHE A 69 -9.22 3.60 -3.32
CA PHE A 69 -8.23 2.60 -2.93
C PHE A 69 -8.09 2.50 -1.41
N GLN A 70 -8.10 3.62 -0.68
CA GLN A 70 -8.09 3.62 0.80
C GLN A 70 -9.28 2.84 1.37
N ARG A 71 -10.48 3.04 0.81
CA ARG A 71 -11.69 2.31 1.22
C ARG A 71 -11.60 0.82 0.90
N ALA A 72 -11.12 0.47 -0.29
CA ALA A 72 -10.94 -0.93 -0.67
C ALA A 72 -9.90 -1.65 0.22
N PHE A 73 -8.79 -0.99 0.52
CA PHE A 73 -7.76 -1.57 1.39
C PHE A 73 -8.25 -1.69 2.84
N ASN A 74 -9.05 -0.74 3.32
CA ASN A 74 -9.72 -0.85 4.61
C ASN A 74 -10.68 -2.04 4.69
N ALA A 75 -11.44 -2.30 3.62
CA ALA A 75 -12.40 -3.40 3.58
C ALA A 75 -11.72 -4.78 3.48
N GLU A 76 -10.62 -4.88 2.73
CA GLU A 76 -10.08 -6.18 2.30
C GLU A 76 -8.75 -6.55 3.00
N VAL A 77 -8.03 -5.57 3.56
CA VAL A 77 -6.67 -5.76 4.08
C VAL A 77 -6.57 -5.43 5.57
N SER A 78 -6.92 -4.20 5.97
CA SER A 78 -6.89 -3.74 7.38
C SER A 78 -7.65 -2.44 7.55
N ASN A 79 -8.49 -2.33 8.58
CA ASN A 79 -9.30 -1.14 8.86
C ASN A 79 -8.52 0.08 9.41
N LYS A 80 -7.20 0.11 9.22
CA LYS A 80 -6.31 1.13 9.79
C LYS A 80 -5.75 2.10 8.76
N PHE A 81 -5.96 1.88 7.46
CA PHE A 81 -5.53 2.87 6.47
C PHE A 81 -6.34 4.16 6.68
N SER A 82 -5.67 5.30 6.77
CA SER A 82 -6.38 6.57 6.90
C SER A 82 -7.33 6.79 5.72
N ILE A 83 -8.48 7.42 5.99
CA ILE A 83 -9.46 7.88 5.00
C ILE A 83 -9.62 9.41 5.05
N GLU A 84 -8.74 10.11 5.78
CA GLU A 84 -8.78 11.56 5.86
C GLU A 84 -8.26 12.19 4.56
N PRO A 85 -8.86 13.30 4.10
CA PRO A 85 -8.39 14.00 2.90
C PRO A 85 -6.93 14.45 3.05
N GLY A 86 -6.09 14.13 2.07
CA GLY A 86 -4.66 14.47 2.09
C GLY A 86 -3.79 13.48 2.88
N GLU A 87 -4.39 12.55 3.61
CA GLU A 87 -3.71 11.37 4.13
C GLU A 87 -3.86 10.22 3.12
N GLY A 88 -2.89 9.30 3.05
CA GLY A 88 -2.89 8.20 2.07
C GLY A 88 -1.57 7.95 1.35
N GLN A 89 -0.47 8.58 1.79
CA GLN A 89 0.87 8.36 1.23
C GLN A 89 1.27 6.88 1.21
N ASP A 90 0.88 6.10 2.23
CA ASP A 90 1.12 4.66 2.27
C ASP A 90 0.34 3.91 1.18
N VAL A 91 -0.90 4.32 0.91
CA VAL A 91 -1.71 3.73 -0.17
C VAL A 91 -1.12 4.11 -1.51
N LEU A 92 -0.74 5.38 -1.70
CA LEU A 92 -0.08 5.84 -2.93
C LEU A 92 1.24 5.09 -3.17
N TYR A 93 2.02 4.87 -2.11
CA TYR A 93 3.23 4.05 -2.14
C TYR A 93 2.94 2.63 -2.63
N ILE A 94 1.96 1.96 -2.02
CA ILE A 94 1.55 0.61 -2.39
C ILE A 94 1.11 0.56 -3.85
N LEU A 95 0.27 1.50 -4.29
CA LEU A 95 -0.21 1.54 -5.67
C LEU A 95 0.93 1.80 -6.66
N LYS A 96 1.89 2.65 -6.31
CA LYS A 96 3.09 2.88 -7.12
C LYS A 96 3.91 1.61 -7.26
N TRP A 97 4.15 0.89 -6.16
CA TRP A 97 4.84 -0.39 -6.22
C TRP A 97 4.08 -1.40 -7.09
N LEU A 98 2.76 -1.53 -6.89
CA LEU A 98 1.92 -2.41 -7.72
C LEU A 98 2.03 -2.04 -9.21
N SER A 99 1.97 -0.74 -9.54
CA SER A 99 2.04 -0.26 -10.93
C SER A 99 3.36 -0.59 -11.63
N LEU A 100 4.46 -0.67 -10.87
CA LEU A 100 5.79 -0.96 -11.42
C LEU A 100 6.05 -2.47 -11.58
N HIS A 101 5.40 -3.31 -10.76
CA HIS A 101 5.83 -4.71 -10.60
C HIS A 101 4.74 -5.76 -10.82
N GLN A 102 3.45 -5.43 -10.67
CA GLN A 102 2.37 -6.43 -10.66
C GLN A 102 1.16 -6.05 -11.52
N MET A 103 0.84 -4.76 -11.61
CA MET A 103 -0.36 -4.23 -12.25
C MET A 103 -0.04 -2.97 -13.08
N PRO A 104 0.63 -3.11 -14.24
CA PRO A 104 1.06 -1.97 -15.07
C PRO A 104 -0.07 -1.00 -15.45
N ASP A 105 -1.30 -1.49 -15.58
CA ASP A 105 -2.48 -0.66 -15.89
C ASP A 105 -2.82 0.37 -14.78
N LEU A 106 -2.29 0.20 -13.56
CA LEU A 106 -2.39 1.21 -12.51
C LEU A 106 -1.52 2.43 -12.78
N TYR A 107 -0.45 2.31 -13.56
CA TYR A 107 0.54 3.38 -13.73
C TYR A 107 -0.06 4.73 -14.12
N PRO A 108 -0.87 4.85 -15.19
CA PRO A 108 -1.47 6.13 -15.56
C PRO A 108 -2.38 6.72 -14.47
N ILE A 109 -3.03 5.86 -13.68
CA ILE A 109 -3.93 6.29 -12.60
C ILE A 109 -3.10 6.79 -11.42
N VAL A 110 -2.07 6.05 -11.02
CA VAL A 110 -1.18 6.44 -9.92
C VAL A 110 -0.48 7.76 -10.21
N MET A 111 -0.09 8.02 -11.45
CA MET A 111 0.50 9.31 -11.82
C MET A 111 -0.48 10.46 -11.61
N ASN A 112 -1.77 10.29 -11.95
CA ASN A 112 -2.80 11.30 -11.72
C ASN A 112 -3.15 11.48 -10.22
N LEU A 113 -2.95 10.45 -9.40
CA LEU A 113 -3.20 10.49 -7.96
C LEU A 113 -2.05 11.12 -7.15
N ALA A 114 -0.86 11.25 -7.76
CA ALA A 114 0.34 11.77 -7.12
C ALA A 114 0.53 13.29 -7.33
N ASP A 115 -0.27 13.90 -8.20
CA ASP A 115 -0.32 15.34 -8.51
C ASP A 115 -1.35 16.07 -7.61
#